data_AF-A0A2M7TW44-F1
#
_entry.id   AF-A0A2M7TW44-F1
#
_cell.length_a   1.000
_cell.length_b   1.000
_cell.length_c   1.000
_cell.angle_alpha   90.00
_cell.angle_beta   90.00
_cell.angle_gamma   90.00
#
_symmetry.space_group_name_H-M   'P 1'
#
loop_
_entity.id
_entity.type
_entity.pdbx_description
1 polymer ?
#
loop_
_entity_poly.entity_id
_entity_poly.type
_entity_poly.pdbx_seq_one_letter_code
_entity_poly.pdbx_strand_id
1 'polypeptide(L)'
;MRGGEVIVLTSDLGGGKTSFVRGLAAGMASHDLVHSPSFTLSNQYKAGDLTLCHFDFYRLNDPGIMRNELAEVLKDSQAVVAVEWADIVA
;
A
#
# COMPACT_ATOMS: atom_id res chain seq x y z
N MET A 1 4.15 -4.08 13.22
CA MET A 1 2.75 -3.77 12.88
C MET A 1 1.84 -4.72 13.65
N ARG A 2 0.59 -4.33 13.90
CA ARG A 2 -0.42 -5.13 14.62
C ARG A 2 -1.65 -5.42 13.75
N GLY A 3 -1.76 -4.80 12.58
CA GLY A 3 -2.93 -4.85 11.71
C GLY A 3 -3.87 -3.67 11.97
N GLY A 4 -4.60 -3.27 10.93
CA GLY A 4 -5.49 -2.11 10.89
C GLY A 4 -4.79 -0.75 10.71
N GLU A 5 -3.47 -0.72 10.63
CA GLU A 5 -2.74 0.53 10.43
C GLU A 5 -2.77 1.02 8.98
N VAL A 6 -2.83 2.34 8.81
CA VAL A 6 -2.74 3.01 7.51
C VAL A 6 -1.54 3.94 7.50
N ILE A 7 -0.67 3.77 6.52
CA ILE A 7 0.53 4.57 6.30
C ILE A 7 0.38 5.30 4.97
N VAL A 8 0.38 6.62 5.03
CA VAL A 8 0.34 7.48 3.85
C VAL A 8 1.76 7.95 3.53
N LEU A 9 2.20 7.70 2.30
CA LEU A 9 3.53 8.04 1.81
C LEU A 9 3.46 9.18 0.80
N THR A 10 3.97 10.34 1.19
CA THR A 10 4.03 11.56 0.39
C THR A 10 5.47 11.94 0.10
N SER A 11 5.83 11.99 -1.17
CA SER A 11 7.09 12.55 -1.67
C SER A 11 7.02 12.72 -3.19
N ASP A 12 7.97 13.46 -3.76
CA ASP A 12 8.13 13.57 -5.21
C ASP A 12 8.41 12.22 -5.89
N LEU A 13 8.29 12.18 -7.21
CA LEU A 13 8.70 11.02 -8.00
C LEU A 13 10.19 10.72 -7.73
N GLY A 14 10.49 9.48 -7.35
CA GLY A 14 11.85 9.08 -6.96
C GLY A 14 12.20 9.34 -5.49
N GLY A 15 11.30 9.92 -4.68
CA GLY A 15 11.52 10.18 -3.24
C GLY A 15 11.50 8.94 -2.34
N GLY A 16 11.72 7.73 -2.88
CA GLY A 16 11.95 6.52 -2.10
C GLY A 16 10.73 5.81 -1.48
N LYS A 17 9.50 6.15 -1.88
CA LYS A 17 8.27 5.56 -1.32
C LYS A 17 8.22 4.03 -1.43
N THR A 18 8.41 3.48 -2.62
CA THR A 18 8.48 2.02 -2.80
C THR A 18 9.65 1.38 -2.05
N SER A 19 10.77 2.10 -1.88
CA SER A 19 11.89 1.64 -1.05
C SER A 19 11.51 1.57 0.44
N PHE A 20 10.72 2.53 0.93
CA PHE A 20 10.14 2.46 2.26
C PHE A 20 9.21 1.26 2.41
N VAL A 21 8.32 1.02 1.44
CA VAL A 21 7.41 -0.15 1.46
C VAL A 21 8.19 -1.47 1.47
N ARG A 22 9.31 -1.57 0.73
CA ARG A 22 10.24 -2.71 0.81
C ARG A 22 10.78 -2.94 2.21
N GLY A 23 11.24 -1.86 2.85
CA GLY A 23 11.73 -1.92 4.24
C GLY A 23 10.63 -2.32 5.21
N LEU A 24 9.41 -1.80 5.02
CA LEU A 24 8.23 -2.13 5.82
C LEU A 24 7.88 -3.62 5.69
N ALA A 25 7.79 -4.14 4.47
CA ALA A 25 7.51 -5.54 4.20
C ALA A 25 8.56 -6.46 4.86
N ALA A 26 9.84 -6.12 4.72
CA ALA A 26 10.93 -6.86 5.35
C ALA A 26 10.85 -6.80 6.89
N GLY A 27 10.55 -5.63 7.46
CA GLY A 27 10.35 -5.46 8.91
C GLY A 27 9.12 -6.18 9.46
N MET A 28 8.13 -6.46 8.61
CA MET A 28 6.99 -7.32 8.91
C MET A 28 7.28 -8.81 8.65
N ALA A 29 8.51 -9.18 8.29
CA ALA A 29 8.93 -10.53 7.93
C ALA A 29 8.20 -11.12 6.70
N SER A 30 7.83 -10.27 5.74
CA SER A 30 7.38 -10.73 4.43
C SER A 30 8.55 -11.28 3.60
N HIS A 31 8.28 -12.36 2.85
CA HIS A 31 9.23 -12.94 1.89
C HIS A 31 8.88 -12.61 0.43
N ASP A 32 7.82 -11.84 0.21
CA ASP A 32 7.36 -11.50 -1.13
C ASP A 32 8.25 -10.42 -1.77
N LEU A 33 8.33 -10.45 -3.10
CA LEU A 33 9.07 -9.44 -3.86
C LEU A 33 8.22 -8.17 -4.00
N VAL A 34 8.67 -7.10 -3.35
CA VAL A 34 7.98 -5.80 -3.40
C VAL A 34 8.43 -4.97 -4.61
N HIS A 35 7.45 -4.54 -5.40
CA HIS A 35 7.62 -3.67 -6.56
C HIS A 35 6.52 -2.62 -6.58
N SER A 36 6.76 -1.51 -7.26
CA SER A 36 5.77 -0.44 -7.36
C SER A 36 4.51 -0.93 -8.08
N PRO A 37 3.31 -0.80 -7.49
CA PRO A 37 2.04 -1.16 -8.12
C PRO A 37 1.52 -0.07 -9.05
N SER A 38 2.35 0.86 -9.55
CA SER A 38 1.87 2.00 -10.35
C SER A 38 0.98 1.63 -11.55
N PHE A 39 1.06 0.40 -12.07
CA PHE A 39 0.19 -0.11 -13.15
C PHE A 39 -0.91 -1.07 -12.67
N THR A 40 -0.68 -1.81 -11.58
CA THR A 40 -1.68 -2.71 -10.99
C THR A 40 -2.61 -2.00 -10.01
N LEU A 41 -2.26 -0.76 -9.64
CA LEU A 41 -2.88 0.11 -8.63
C LEU A 41 -2.79 -0.41 -7.19
N SER A 42 -2.80 -1.72 -6.99
CA SER A 42 -2.55 -2.39 -5.71
C SER A 42 -1.64 -3.61 -5.86
N ASN A 43 -0.99 -3.99 -4.76
CA ASN A 43 -0.30 -5.25 -4.54
C ASN A 43 -0.52 -5.69 -3.08
N GLN A 44 -0.48 -6.99 -2.82
CA GLN A 44 -0.59 -7.54 -1.47
C GLN A 44 0.62 -8.43 -1.17
N TYR A 45 1.18 -8.29 0.03
CA TYR A 45 2.36 -9.02 0.48
C TYR A 45 2.07 -9.72 1.81
N LYS A 46 2.29 -11.02 1.87
CA LYS A 46 2.04 -11.83 3.07
C LYS A 46 3.13 -11.64 4.10
N ALA A 47 2.74 -11.48 5.37
CA ALA A 47 3.65 -11.20 6.47
C ALA A 47 3.15 -11.89 7.77
N GLY A 48 3.33 -13.20 7.85
CA GLY A 48 2.75 -14.02 8.92
C GLY A 48 1.22 -14.03 8.83
N ASP A 49 0.56 -13.65 9.92
CA ASP A 49 -0.90 -13.50 9.98
C ASP A 49 -1.40 -12.17 9.39
N LEU A 50 -0.49 -11.22 9.13
CA LEU A 50 -0.80 -9.93 8.54
C LEU A 50 -0.61 -9.93 7.03
N THR A 51 -1.30 -9.01 6.36
CA THR A 51 -1.10 -8.70 4.94
C THR A 51 -0.75 -7.22 4.78
N LEU A 52 0.33 -6.91 4.08
CA LEU A 52 0.66 -5.56 3.66
C LEU A 52 0.02 -5.27 2.31
N CYS A 53 -0.98 -4.39 2.28
CA CYS A 53 -1.65 -3.91 1.08
C CYS A 53 -1.02 -2.60 0.64
N HIS A 54 -0.34 -2.62 -0.50
CA HIS A 54 0.35 -1.47 -1.08
C HIS A 54 -0.46 -0.91 -2.24
N PHE A 55 -0.91 0.32 -2.10
CA PHE A 55 -1.60 1.08 -3.15
C PHE A 55 -0.70 2.18 -3.69
N ASP A 56 -0.76 2.42 -5.00
CA ASP A 56 -0.11 3.56 -5.65
C ASP A 56 -1.10 4.23 -6.60
N PHE A 57 -1.47 5.46 -6.27
CA PHE A 57 -2.45 6.24 -7.04
C PHE A 57 -1.82 7.21 -8.04
N TYR A 58 -0.51 7.17 -8.24
CA TYR A 58 0.20 8.06 -9.17
C TYR A 58 -0.41 8.10 -10.58
N ARG A 59 -0.94 6.96 -11.06
CA ARG A 59 -1.56 6.84 -12.40
C ARG A 59 -3.09 6.73 -12.37
N LEU A 60 -3.71 6.97 -11.22
CA LEU A 60 -5.15 6.82 -11.07
C LEU A 60 -5.86 8.03 -11.69
N ASN A 61 -6.41 7.85 -12.89
CA ASN A 61 -7.19 8.89 -13.57
C ASN A 61 -8.62 9.01 -13.02
N ASP A 62 -9.16 7.92 -12.46
CA ASP A 62 -10.49 7.87 -11.85
C ASP A 62 -10.39 7.28 -10.43
N PRO A 63 -10.53 8.11 -9.38
CA PRO A 63 -10.53 7.69 -7.98
C PRO A 63 -11.55 6.59 -7.65
N GLY A 64 -12.64 6.50 -8.42
CA GLY A 64 -13.72 5.54 -8.19
C GLY A 64 -13.30 4.08 -8.35
N ILE A 65 -12.27 3.80 -9.15
CA ILE A 65 -11.85 2.43 -9.49
C ILE A 65 -11.38 1.66 -8.25
N MET A 66 -10.57 2.29 -7.39
CA MET A 66 -9.97 1.63 -6.23
C MET A 66 -10.72 1.89 -4.91
N ARG A 67 -11.77 2.73 -4.93
CA ARG A 67 -12.47 3.15 -3.72
C ARG A 67 -13.09 1.98 -2.95
N ASN A 68 -13.74 1.06 -3.67
CA ASN A 68 -14.40 -0.09 -3.04
C ASN A 68 -13.38 -1.06 -2.45
N GLU A 69 -12.33 -1.39 -3.21
CA GLU A 69 -11.24 -2.27 -2.75
C GLU A 69 -10.55 -1.69 -1.51
N LEU A 70 -10.17 -0.41 -1.56
CA LEU A 70 -9.56 0.25 -0.40
C LEU A 70 -10.51 0.23 0.81
N ALA A 71 -11.80 0.51 0.62
CA ALA A 71 -12.78 0.51 1.71
C ALA A 71 -13.00 -0.89 2.32
N GLU A 72 -12.83 -1.96 1.53
CA GLU A 72 -12.87 -3.34 2.02
C GLU A 72 -11.61 -3.67 2.84
N VAL A 73 -10.43 -3.35 2.31
CA VAL A 73 -9.15 -3.59 3.00
C VAL A 73 -9.06 -2.82 4.31
N LEU A 74 -9.56 -1.58 4.36
CA LEU A 74 -9.56 -0.76 5.58
C LEU A 74 -10.43 -1.34 6.72
N LYS A 75 -11.34 -2.28 6.42
CA LYS A 75 -12.14 -2.98 7.44
C LYS A 75 -11.45 -4.22 7.97
N ASP A 76 -10.39 -4.69 7.30
CA ASP A 76 -9.65 -5.87 7.71
C ASP A 76 -8.63 -5.53 8.80
N SER A 77 -8.88 -6.05 10.00
CA SER A 77 -7.98 -5.90 11.15
C SER A 77 -6.61 -6.57 10.96
N GLN A 78 -6.44 -7.47 9.98
CA GLN A 78 -5.16 -8.10 9.66
C GLN A 78 -4.43 -7.39 8.51
N ALA A 79 -5.04 -6.38 7.90
CA ALA A 79 -4.41 -5.61 6.84
C ALA A 79 -3.60 -4.45 7.41
N VAL A 80 -2.40 -4.26 6.86
CA VAL A 80 -1.61 -3.04 6.99
C VAL A 80 -1.65 -2.36 5.64
N VAL A 81 -2.08 -1.11 5.58
CA VAL A 81 -2.24 -0.39 4.31
C VAL A 81 -1.11 0.62 4.15
N ALA A 82 -0.38 0.55 3.05
CA ALA A 82 0.56 1.57 2.62
C ALA A 82 0.04 2.22 1.33
N VAL A 83 -0.19 3.52 1.34
CA VAL A 83 -0.70 4.26 0.18
C VAL A 83 0.33 5.29 -0.27
N GLU A 84 0.80 5.16 -1.51
CA GLU A 84 1.55 6.20 -2.19
C GLU A 84 0.60 7.20 -2.88
N TRP A 85 0.91 8.49 -2.78
CA TRP A 85 0.16 9.57 -3.45
C TRP A 85 -1.31 9.68 -3.02
N ALA A 86 -1.61 9.50 -1.73
CA ALA A 86 -2.97 9.62 -1.21
C ALA A 86 -3.62 10.98 -1.47
N ASP A 87 -2.82 12.05 -1.65
CA ASP A 87 -3.30 13.40 -1.97
C ASP A 87 -4.14 13.45 -3.27
N ILE A 88 -3.98 12.48 -4.18
CA ILE A 88 -4.75 12.38 -5.42
C ILE A 88 -6.21 11.99 -5.17
N VAL A 89 -6.48 11.29 -4.06
CA VAL A 89 -7.80 10.74 -3.71
C VAL A 89 -8.37 11.33 -2.41
N ALA A 90 -7.74 12.38 -1.88
CA ALA A 90 -8.10 13.05 -0.62
C ALA A 90 -9.32 13.97 -0.76
#